data_AF-A0A5M3MSH9-F1
#
_entry.id   AF-A0A5M3MSH9-F1
#
_cell.length_a   1.000
_cell.length_b   1.000
_cell.length_c   1.000
_cell.angle_alpha   90.00
_cell.angle_beta   90.00
_cell.angle_gamma   90.00
#
_symmetry.space_group_name_H-M   'P 1'
#
loop_
_entity.id
_entity.type
_entity.pdbx_description
1 polymer ?
#
loop_
_entity_poly.entity_id
_entity_poly.type
_entity_poly.pdbx_seq_one_letter_code
_entity_poly.pdbx_strand_id
1 'polypeptide(L)'
;MRRFLFFSFLAILATVALAWTKEDYEVFDLVSALEAAEGKGTTFYSYLDVPSTASVAQIQKAYRKKSLQLHPDKNPGVPKIQEKFARLGVIANILRTPDGRERYDFFYKNGVPKWRGTGYYYSRFRPGLGTVLVFLIILTSGLQYVVQRMNYSRDVERIERIIRDARLSAWGQKMVPVEGRRKVKVNLGGGSRLNEEGNVVPGRMIDIIVENDEVYILDPSGELHLLDTDSAISPAVSRTWFVALLIGAFRRVTGRQTDRQDDDEKSEEEEIQLATDVSDSSSSGRVTPSGASEVEGPTSLKAGHVAAAKAGGRRRKAVKKR
;
A
#
# COMPACT_ATOMS: atom_id res chain seq x y z
N MET A 1 -27.74 -16.68 -2.42
CA MET A 1 -27.78 -16.82 -3.89
C MET A 1 -28.65 -15.77 -4.60
N ARG A 2 -29.91 -15.54 -4.23
CA ARG A 2 -30.81 -14.56 -4.90
C ARG A 2 -30.27 -13.11 -5.00
N ARG A 3 -29.61 -12.61 -3.95
CA ARG A 3 -29.00 -11.26 -3.97
C ARG A 3 -27.77 -11.17 -4.89
N PHE A 4 -26.95 -12.23 -4.93
CA PHE A 4 -25.81 -12.31 -5.85
C PHE A 4 -26.25 -12.37 -7.32
N LEU A 5 -27.31 -13.11 -7.63
CA LEU A 5 -27.91 -13.14 -8.97
C LEU A 5 -28.54 -11.79 -9.35
N PHE A 6 -29.15 -11.08 -8.41
CA PHE A 6 -29.67 -9.73 -8.65
C PHE A 6 -28.55 -8.73 -8.92
N PHE A 7 -27.47 -8.75 -8.15
CA PHE A 7 -26.32 -7.87 -8.38
C PHE A 7 -25.54 -8.24 -9.66
N SER A 8 -25.43 -9.52 -10.01
CA SER A 8 -24.81 -9.92 -11.29
C SER A 8 -25.70 -9.54 -12.47
N PHE A 9 -27.01 -9.70 -12.36
CA PHE A 9 -27.97 -9.25 -13.38
C PHE A 9 -27.96 -7.73 -13.53
N LEU A 10 -27.90 -6.98 -12.43
CA LEU A 10 -27.79 -5.52 -12.46
C LEU A 10 -26.44 -5.07 -13.04
N ALA A 11 -25.35 -5.78 -12.76
CA ALA A 11 -24.04 -5.50 -13.36
C ALA A 11 -24.04 -5.76 -14.88
N ILE A 12 -24.64 -6.86 -15.33
CA ILE A 12 -24.80 -7.19 -16.76
C ILE A 12 -25.70 -6.14 -17.44
N LEU A 13 -26.82 -5.77 -16.82
CA LEU A 13 -27.75 -4.76 -17.34
C LEU A 13 -27.10 -3.37 -17.38
N ALA A 14 -26.25 -3.04 -16.42
CA ALA A 14 -25.45 -1.81 -16.42
C ALA A 14 -24.41 -1.80 -17.54
N THR A 15 -23.79 -2.93 -17.89
CA THR A 15 -22.86 -2.99 -19.04
C THR A 15 -23.56 -2.78 -20.37
N VAL A 16 -24.79 -3.28 -20.53
CA VAL A 16 -25.59 -3.08 -21.74
C VAL A 16 -26.10 -1.64 -21.85
N ALA A 17 -26.47 -1.01 -20.73
CA ALA A 17 -26.98 0.36 -20.71
C ALA A 17 -25.89 1.45 -20.90
N LEU A 18 -24.61 1.11 -20.80
CA LEU A 18 -23.49 2.07 -20.81
C LEU A 18 -22.49 1.86 -21.96
N ALA A 19 -22.70 0.87 -22.83
CA ALA A 19 -21.82 0.63 -23.96
C ALA A 19 -22.24 1.51 -25.15
N TRP A 20 -21.52 2.60 -25.37
CA TRP A 20 -21.60 3.34 -26.63
C TRP A 20 -21.20 2.44 -27.79
N THR A 21 -21.90 2.60 -28.92
CA THR A 21 -21.65 1.80 -30.10
C THR A 21 -20.48 2.36 -30.91
N LYS A 22 -20.04 1.61 -31.92
CA LYS A 22 -18.96 2.05 -32.82
C LYS A 22 -19.29 3.37 -33.51
N GLU A 23 -20.54 3.55 -33.95
CA GLU A 23 -20.96 4.77 -34.65
C GLU A 23 -20.98 5.99 -33.71
N ASP A 24 -21.25 5.79 -32.42
CA ASP A 24 -21.17 6.87 -31.43
C ASP A 24 -19.72 7.38 -31.31
N TYR A 25 -18.76 6.46 -31.24
CA TYR A 25 -17.34 6.81 -31.24
C TYR A 25 -16.91 7.56 -32.51
N GLU A 26 -17.43 7.17 -33.68
CA GLU A 26 -17.17 7.88 -34.94
C GLU A 26 -17.70 9.32 -34.89
N VAL A 27 -18.91 9.53 -34.35
CA VAL A 27 -19.47 10.88 -34.14
C VAL A 27 -18.58 11.69 -33.20
N PHE A 28 -18.15 11.13 -32.08
CA PHE A 28 -17.30 11.85 -31.13
C PHE A 28 -15.93 12.19 -31.70
N ASP A 29 -15.33 11.28 -32.47
CA ASP A 29 -14.08 11.54 -33.18
C ASP A 29 -14.23 12.68 -34.16
N LEU A 30 -15.29 12.66 -34.97
CA LEU A 30 -15.53 13.71 -35.95
C LEU A 30 -15.79 15.07 -35.29
N VAL A 31 -16.55 15.12 -34.19
CA VAL A 31 -16.75 16.36 -33.44
C VAL A 31 -15.44 16.88 -32.88
N SER A 32 -14.65 16.03 -32.21
CA SER A 32 -13.36 16.44 -31.66
C SER A 32 -12.37 16.90 -32.74
N ALA A 33 -12.33 16.22 -33.89
CA ALA A 33 -11.47 16.56 -35.02
C ALA A 33 -11.94 17.85 -35.71
N LEU A 34 -13.25 18.10 -35.76
CA LEU A 34 -13.83 19.32 -36.30
C LEU A 34 -13.51 20.51 -35.39
N GLU A 35 -13.73 20.38 -34.08
CA GLU A 35 -13.40 21.42 -33.11
C GLU A 35 -11.91 21.76 -33.10
N ALA A 36 -11.04 20.76 -33.24
CA ALA A 36 -9.60 20.96 -33.33
C ALA A 36 -9.16 21.69 -34.60
N ALA A 37 -9.90 21.55 -35.71
CA ALA A 37 -9.53 22.12 -37.00
C ALA A 37 -10.16 23.49 -37.28
N GLU A 38 -11.41 23.69 -36.87
CA GLU A 38 -12.20 24.89 -37.19
C GLU A 38 -12.46 25.78 -35.95
N GLY A 39 -12.23 25.26 -34.74
CA GLY A 39 -12.40 25.97 -33.47
C GLY A 39 -13.53 25.40 -32.61
N LYS A 40 -13.46 25.70 -31.30
CA LYS A 40 -14.43 25.23 -30.30
C LYS A 40 -15.84 25.71 -30.63
N GLY A 41 -16.84 24.83 -30.51
CA GLY A 41 -18.24 25.16 -30.79
C GLY A 41 -18.63 25.05 -32.27
N THR A 42 -17.73 24.58 -33.15
CA THR A 42 -18.08 24.26 -34.53
C THR A 42 -18.87 22.95 -34.59
N THR A 43 -20.10 23.03 -35.04
CA THR A 43 -21.05 21.91 -35.14
C THR A 43 -21.11 21.37 -36.57
N PHE A 44 -21.68 20.19 -36.80
CA PHE A 44 -21.85 19.65 -38.16
C PHE A 44 -22.75 20.53 -39.01
N TYR A 45 -23.80 21.10 -38.40
CA TYR A 45 -24.72 22.03 -39.03
C TYR A 45 -24.04 23.35 -39.42
N SER A 46 -23.32 23.97 -38.49
CA SER A 46 -22.54 25.19 -38.79
C SER A 46 -21.43 24.91 -39.80
N TYR A 47 -20.82 23.71 -39.77
CA TYR A 47 -19.83 23.32 -40.76
C TYR A 47 -20.42 23.07 -42.15
N LEU A 48 -21.71 22.78 -42.29
CA LEU A 48 -22.38 22.71 -43.60
C LEU A 48 -23.11 24.01 -43.96
N ASP A 49 -23.05 25.03 -43.11
CA ASP A 49 -23.75 26.30 -43.28
C ASP A 49 -25.28 26.12 -43.42
N VAL A 50 -25.85 25.21 -42.61
CA VAL A 50 -27.30 24.90 -42.56
C VAL A 50 -27.84 24.95 -41.12
N PRO A 51 -29.13 25.26 -40.92
CA PRO A 51 -29.74 25.16 -39.59
C PRO A 51 -29.92 23.69 -39.17
N SER A 52 -30.04 23.43 -37.86
CA SER A 52 -30.31 22.09 -37.33
C SER A 52 -31.67 21.51 -37.77
N THR A 53 -32.61 22.37 -38.17
CA THR A 53 -33.92 22.02 -38.72
C THR A 53 -33.89 21.72 -40.22
N ALA A 54 -32.72 21.76 -40.88
CA ALA A 54 -32.61 21.60 -42.32
C ALA A 54 -33.09 20.23 -42.81
N SER A 55 -33.76 20.20 -43.95
CA SER A 55 -34.17 18.94 -44.60
C SER A 55 -32.98 18.22 -45.24
N VAL A 56 -33.11 16.92 -45.50
CA VAL A 56 -32.06 16.12 -46.17
C VAL A 56 -31.70 16.70 -47.54
N ALA A 57 -32.68 17.24 -48.28
CA ALA A 57 -32.45 17.92 -49.55
C ALA A 57 -31.61 19.20 -49.40
N GLN A 58 -31.83 19.98 -48.34
CA GLN A 58 -31.04 21.17 -48.03
C GLN A 58 -29.60 20.80 -47.65
N ILE A 59 -29.41 19.75 -46.83
CA ILE A 59 -28.09 19.20 -46.47
C ILE A 59 -27.36 18.71 -47.73
N GLN A 60 -28.05 18.02 -48.63
CA GLN A 60 -27.48 17.57 -49.91
C GLN A 60 -27.03 18.74 -50.79
N LYS A 61 -27.84 19.81 -50.87
CA LYS A 61 -27.50 21.02 -51.63
C LYS A 61 -26.29 21.74 -51.04
N ALA A 62 -26.26 21.90 -49.72
CA ALA A 62 -25.16 22.53 -49.00
C ALA A 62 -23.84 21.76 -49.16
N TYR A 63 -23.89 20.43 -49.03
CA TYR A 63 -22.75 19.56 -49.29
C TYR A 63 -22.21 19.74 -50.71
N ARG A 64 -23.06 19.75 -51.74
CA ARG A 64 -22.60 19.93 -53.13
C ARG A 64 -21.87 21.26 -53.31
N LYS A 65 -22.39 22.35 -52.73
CA LYS A 65 -21.75 23.66 -52.74
C LYS A 65 -20.39 23.63 -52.06
N LYS A 66 -20.31 23.07 -50.85
CA LYS A 66 -19.08 23.04 -50.04
C LYS A 66 -18.03 22.06 -50.58
N SER A 67 -18.47 20.95 -51.17
CA SER A 67 -17.63 19.95 -51.85
C SER A 67 -16.91 20.55 -53.07
N LEU A 68 -17.58 21.44 -53.82
CA LEU A 68 -16.94 22.14 -54.94
C LEU A 68 -15.87 23.14 -54.47
N GLN A 69 -16.09 23.77 -53.32
CA GLN A 69 -15.15 24.72 -52.71
C GLN A 69 -13.93 24.00 -52.13
N LEU A 70 -14.12 22.85 -51.49
CA LEU A 70 -13.07 22.08 -50.81
C LEU A 70 -12.46 20.97 -51.69
N HIS A 71 -12.74 20.93 -52.99
CA HIS A 71 -12.25 19.87 -53.86
C HIS A 71 -10.71 19.90 -53.94
N PRO A 72 -10.01 18.77 -53.69
CA PRO A 72 -8.55 18.70 -53.74
C PRO A 72 -7.96 19.18 -55.08
N ASP A 73 -8.53 18.74 -56.21
CA ASP A 73 -8.04 19.13 -57.54
C ASP A 73 -8.17 20.63 -57.83
N LYS A 74 -9.15 21.31 -57.23
CA LYS A 74 -9.34 22.76 -57.42
C LYS A 74 -8.50 23.60 -56.47
N ASN A 75 -7.92 22.97 -55.45
CA ASN A 75 -7.11 23.62 -54.42
C ASN A 75 -5.75 22.92 -54.26
N PRO A 76 -4.97 22.76 -55.35
CA PRO A 76 -3.65 22.15 -55.25
C PRO A 76 -2.76 23.04 -54.38
N GLY A 77 -2.07 22.44 -53.40
CA GLY A 77 -1.14 23.12 -52.50
C GLY A 77 -1.75 23.66 -51.20
N VAL A 78 -3.05 23.53 -50.97
CA VAL A 78 -3.66 23.86 -49.66
C VAL A 78 -3.38 22.74 -48.66
N PRO A 79 -2.71 23.01 -47.52
CA PRO A 79 -2.40 21.98 -46.54
C PRO A 79 -3.69 21.42 -45.93
N LYS A 80 -3.74 20.10 -45.72
CA LYS A 80 -4.88 19.37 -45.13
C LYS A 80 -6.20 19.48 -45.90
N ILE A 81 -6.19 19.91 -47.17
CA ILE A 81 -7.42 19.99 -47.97
C ILE A 81 -8.10 18.62 -48.13
N GLN A 82 -7.29 17.56 -48.32
CA GLN A 82 -7.77 16.19 -48.42
C GLN A 82 -8.50 15.75 -47.14
N GLU A 83 -7.95 16.07 -45.98
CA GLU A 83 -8.56 15.76 -44.68
C GLU A 83 -9.87 16.52 -44.48
N LYS A 84 -9.91 17.81 -44.85
CA LYS A 84 -11.14 18.62 -44.79
C LYS A 84 -12.22 18.07 -45.71
N PHE A 85 -11.86 17.68 -46.93
CA PHE A 85 -12.78 17.09 -47.90
C PHE A 85 -13.31 15.74 -47.42
N ALA A 86 -12.44 14.85 -46.93
CA ALA A 86 -12.84 13.57 -46.36
C ALA A 86 -13.81 13.77 -45.18
N ARG A 87 -13.49 14.69 -44.26
CA ARG A 87 -14.36 15.02 -43.12
C ARG A 87 -15.72 15.55 -43.55
N LEU A 88 -15.76 16.43 -44.55
CA LEU A 88 -17.01 16.94 -45.14
C LEU A 88 -17.89 15.79 -45.65
N GLY A 89 -17.30 14.81 -46.34
CA GLY A 89 -17.99 13.62 -46.83
C GLY A 89 -18.64 12.82 -45.71
N VAL A 90 -17.88 12.52 -44.65
CA VAL A 90 -18.38 11.73 -43.52
C VAL A 90 -19.46 12.48 -42.73
N ILE A 91 -19.26 13.78 -42.46
CA ILE A 91 -20.26 14.62 -41.77
C ILE A 91 -21.58 14.65 -42.56
N ALA A 92 -21.51 14.87 -43.88
CA ALA A 92 -22.70 14.91 -44.70
C ALA A 92 -23.39 13.54 -44.79
N ASN A 93 -22.64 12.44 -44.73
CA ASN A 93 -23.21 11.10 -44.68
C ASN A 93 -24.02 10.89 -43.40
N ILE A 94 -23.44 11.23 -42.24
CA ILE A 94 -24.10 11.12 -40.92
C ILE A 94 -25.37 11.94 -40.86
N LEU A 95 -25.36 13.18 -41.39
CA LEU A 95 -26.54 14.05 -41.37
C LEU A 95 -27.63 13.66 -42.39
N ARG A 96 -27.30 12.83 -43.39
CA ARG A 96 -28.28 12.33 -44.37
C ARG A 96 -28.98 11.07 -43.91
N THR A 97 -28.29 10.19 -43.18
CA THR A 97 -28.90 9.00 -42.61
C THR A 97 -29.75 9.38 -41.39
N PRO A 98 -31.01 8.89 -41.31
CA PRO A 98 -31.90 9.23 -40.20
C PRO A 98 -31.29 8.81 -38.86
N ASP A 99 -30.79 7.58 -38.76
CA ASP A 99 -30.18 7.04 -37.54
C ASP A 99 -28.93 7.82 -37.12
N GLY A 100 -28.07 8.16 -38.08
CA GLY A 100 -26.84 8.94 -37.83
C GLY A 100 -27.16 10.35 -37.36
N ARG A 101 -28.16 10.98 -37.95
CA ARG A 101 -28.64 12.31 -37.57
C ARG A 101 -29.27 12.31 -36.19
N GLU A 102 -30.10 11.33 -35.86
CA GLU A 102 -30.72 11.22 -34.54
C GLU A 102 -29.67 11.07 -33.43
N ARG A 103 -28.67 10.20 -33.63
CA ARG A 103 -27.55 10.04 -32.70
C ARG A 103 -26.75 11.33 -32.55
N TYR A 104 -26.42 11.99 -33.65
CA TYR A 104 -25.73 13.28 -33.59
C TYR A 104 -26.56 14.34 -32.86
N ASP A 105 -27.86 14.43 -33.13
CA ASP A 105 -28.77 15.39 -32.51
C ASP A 105 -28.91 15.16 -31.00
N PHE A 106 -28.87 13.90 -30.55
CA PHE A 106 -28.80 13.56 -29.13
C PHE A 106 -27.55 14.16 -28.47
N PHE A 107 -26.37 13.96 -29.06
CA PHE A 107 -25.12 14.52 -28.52
C PHE A 107 -24.96 16.02 -28.72
N TYR A 108 -25.57 16.58 -29.76
CA TYR A 108 -25.61 18.02 -30.01
C TYR A 108 -26.37 18.74 -28.88
N LYS A 109 -27.46 18.16 -28.37
CA LYS A 109 -28.24 18.73 -27.26
C LYS A 109 -27.65 18.43 -25.89
N ASN A 110 -27.19 17.19 -25.66
CA ASN A 110 -26.71 16.74 -24.35
C ASN A 110 -25.21 17.00 -24.11
N GLY A 111 -24.48 17.38 -25.16
CA GLY A 111 -23.03 17.53 -25.16
C GLY A 111 -22.31 16.24 -25.55
N VAL A 112 -21.21 16.41 -26.29
CA VAL A 112 -20.34 15.30 -26.67
C VAL A 112 -19.39 14.99 -25.51
N PRO A 113 -19.39 13.76 -24.99
CA PRO A 113 -18.49 13.37 -23.93
C PRO A 113 -17.06 13.19 -24.46
N LYS A 114 -16.07 13.56 -23.64
CA LYS A 114 -14.65 13.37 -23.96
C LYS A 114 -14.30 11.90 -23.75
N TRP A 115 -13.87 11.19 -24.78
CA TRP A 115 -13.66 9.74 -24.73
C TRP A 115 -12.23 9.29 -25.04
N ARG A 116 -11.39 10.18 -25.58
CA ARG A 116 -9.95 9.98 -25.80
C ARG A 116 -9.11 10.99 -25.02
N GLY A 117 -7.90 10.57 -24.66
CA GLY A 117 -6.88 11.39 -23.98
C GLY A 117 -6.96 11.36 -22.46
N THR A 118 -5.96 11.97 -21.81
CA THR A 118 -5.87 12.06 -20.34
C THR A 118 -7.10 12.75 -19.74
N GLY A 119 -7.74 13.66 -20.49
CA GLY A 119 -8.97 14.34 -20.10
C GLY A 119 -10.18 13.43 -19.82
N TYR A 120 -10.26 12.24 -20.44
CA TYR A 120 -11.32 11.26 -20.15
C TYR A 120 -11.16 10.68 -18.74
N TYR A 121 -9.93 10.30 -18.38
CA TYR A 121 -9.62 9.83 -17.03
C TYR A 121 -9.83 10.93 -15.99
N TYR A 122 -9.42 12.17 -16.29
CA TYR A 122 -9.62 13.30 -15.38
C TYR A 122 -11.08 13.75 -15.24
N SER A 123 -11.95 13.58 -16.23
CA SER A 123 -13.37 13.93 -16.09
C SER A 123 -14.16 12.87 -15.33
N ARG A 124 -13.84 11.59 -15.56
CA ARG A 124 -14.54 10.45 -14.94
C ARG A 124 -14.02 10.14 -13.53
N PHE A 125 -12.71 10.18 -13.35
CA PHE A 125 -12.01 9.98 -12.09
C PHE A 125 -11.29 11.27 -11.73
N ARG A 126 -12.02 12.34 -11.39
CA ARG A 126 -11.40 13.44 -10.64
C ARG A 126 -10.97 12.85 -9.30
N PRO A 127 -9.66 12.64 -9.05
CA PRO A 127 -9.25 12.02 -7.81
C PRO A 127 -9.58 13.01 -6.69
N GLY A 128 -10.62 12.68 -5.93
CA GLY A 128 -10.97 13.42 -4.73
C GLY A 128 -9.94 13.15 -3.65
N LEU A 129 -9.88 14.03 -2.65
CA LEU A 129 -9.00 13.87 -1.48
C LEU A 129 -9.12 12.46 -0.89
N GLY A 130 -10.34 11.93 -0.76
CA GLY A 130 -10.58 10.58 -0.23
C GLY A 130 -9.95 9.47 -1.08
N THR A 131 -10.07 9.51 -2.41
CA THR A 131 -9.46 8.50 -3.29
C THR A 131 -7.94 8.52 -3.23
N VAL A 132 -7.34 9.71 -3.09
CA VAL A 132 -5.89 9.88 -2.94
C VAL A 132 -5.43 9.32 -1.60
N LEU A 133 -6.14 9.61 -0.52
CA LEU A 133 -5.83 9.08 0.80
C LEU A 133 -5.92 7.56 0.84
N VAL A 134 -6.99 6.97 0.29
CA VAL A 134 -7.15 5.51 0.20
C VAL A 134 -6.01 4.88 -0.61
N PHE A 135 -5.65 5.46 -1.75
CA PHE A 135 -4.52 4.99 -2.55
C PHE A 135 -3.20 5.05 -1.77
N LEU A 136 -2.93 6.16 -1.09
CA LEU A 136 -1.71 6.34 -0.30
C LEU A 136 -1.65 5.38 0.89
N ILE A 137 -2.79 5.11 1.52
CA ILE A 137 -2.93 4.10 2.57
C ILE A 137 -2.60 2.71 2.05
N ILE A 138 -3.16 2.31 0.90
CA ILE A 138 -2.88 1.01 0.29
C ILE A 138 -1.40 0.91 -0.09
N LEU A 139 -0.84 1.97 -0.68
CA LEU A 139 0.56 2.03 -1.09
C LEU A 139 1.51 1.90 0.10
N THR A 140 1.26 2.66 1.17
CA THR A 140 2.09 2.63 2.39
C THR A 140 1.97 1.31 3.14
N SER A 141 0.76 0.74 3.25
CA SER A 141 0.54 -0.58 3.84
C SER A 141 1.21 -1.69 3.01
N GLY A 142 1.14 -1.62 1.68
CA GLY A 142 1.80 -2.56 0.78
C GLY A 142 3.32 -2.51 0.92
N LEU A 143 3.90 -1.32 0.97
CA LEU A 143 5.34 -1.16 1.18
C LEU A 143 5.78 -1.70 2.54
N GLN A 144 5.01 -1.45 3.59
CA GLN A 144 5.28 -1.99 4.92
C GLN A 144 5.24 -3.52 4.93
N TYR A 145 4.26 -4.14 4.26
CA TYR A 145 4.18 -5.59 4.13
C TYR A 145 5.40 -6.19 3.42
N VAL A 146 5.88 -5.53 2.35
CA VAL A 146 7.11 -5.96 1.66
C VAL A 146 8.31 -5.92 2.60
N VAL A 147 8.46 -4.85 3.39
CA VAL A 147 9.53 -4.74 4.39
C VAL A 147 9.41 -5.85 5.45
N GLN A 148 8.21 -6.11 5.96
CA GLN A 148 7.98 -7.20 6.93
C GLN A 148 8.33 -8.56 6.35
N ARG A 149 7.96 -8.83 5.10
CA ARG A 149 8.30 -10.07 4.40
C ARG A 149 9.81 -10.23 4.23
N MET A 150 10.50 -9.17 3.85
CA MET A 150 11.97 -9.18 3.73
C MET A 150 12.64 -9.40 5.08
N ASN A 151 12.13 -8.77 6.15
CA ASN A 151 12.66 -8.95 7.50
C ASN A 151 12.44 -10.37 8.00
N TYR A 152 11.23 -10.93 7.82
CA TYR A 152 10.93 -12.32 8.18
C TYR A 152 11.92 -13.30 7.52
N SER A 153 12.14 -13.19 6.21
CA SER A 153 13.11 -14.04 5.52
C SER A 153 14.52 -13.90 6.10
N ARG A 154 14.96 -12.66 6.39
CA ARG A 154 16.28 -12.41 7.00
C ARG A 154 16.40 -12.92 8.44
N ASP A 155 15.31 -12.86 9.20
CA ASP A 155 15.27 -13.29 10.60
C ASP A 155 15.27 -14.82 10.70
N VAL A 156 14.49 -15.51 9.85
CA VAL A 156 14.56 -16.99 9.71
C VAL A 156 15.97 -17.43 9.35
N GLU A 157 16.58 -16.83 8.32
CA GLU A 157 17.97 -17.13 7.95
C GLU A 157 18.97 -16.83 9.08
N ARG A 158 18.70 -15.82 9.92
CA ARG A 158 19.56 -15.50 11.07
C ARG A 158 19.44 -16.56 12.17
N ILE A 159 18.22 -16.99 12.49
CA ILE A 159 17.95 -18.02 13.48
C ILE A 159 18.59 -19.34 13.04
N GLU A 160 18.41 -19.75 11.78
CA GLU A 160 19.01 -20.97 11.24
C GLU A 160 20.55 -20.95 11.32
N ARG A 161 21.19 -19.80 11.03
CA ARG A 161 22.64 -19.66 11.18
C ARG A 161 23.07 -19.81 12.64
N ILE A 162 22.35 -19.19 13.58
CA ILE A 162 22.66 -19.28 15.02
C ILE A 162 22.52 -20.73 15.50
N ILE A 163 21.43 -21.41 15.14
CA ILE A 163 21.20 -22.82 15.48
C ILE A 163 22.33 -23.70 14.91
N ARG A 164 22.71 -23.47 13.64
CA ARG A 164 23.79 -24.21 12.99
C ARG A 164 25.14 -24.00 13.67
N ASP A 165 25.50 -22.75 13.98
CA ASP A 165 26.77 -22.41 14.64
C ASP A 165 26.81 -22.96 16.08
N ALA A 166 25.68 -22.93 16.79
CA ALA A 166 25.53 -23.55 18.10
C ALA A 166 25.76 -25.07 18.02
N ARG A 167 25.12 -25.76 17.08
CA ARG A 167 25.27 -27.21 16.86
C ARG A 167 26.69 -27.58 16.43
N LEU A 168 27.31 -26.81 15.54
CA LEU A 168 28.70 -27.02 15.13
C LEU A 168 29.67 -26.89 16.29
N SER A 169 29.45 -25.91 17.16
CA SER A 169 30.30 -25.68 18.33
C SER A 169 30.04 -26.71 19.43
N ALA A 170 28.81 -27.20 19.57
CA ALA A 170 28.43 -28.24 20.53
C ALA A 170 28.92 -29.63 20.10
N TRP A 171 28.66 -30.05 18.86
CA TRP A 171 28.83 -31.43 18.39
C TRP A 171 29.98 -31.62 17.37
N GLY A 172 30.59 -30.53 16.88
CA GLY A 172 31.62 -30.58 15.84
C GLY A 172 31.04 -30.75 14.43
N GLN A 173 31.91 -31.00 13.45
CA GLN A 173 31.56 -31.02 12.02
C GLN A 173 30.52 -32.08 11.62
N LYS A 174 30.36 -33.15 12.41
CA LYS A 174 29.40 -34.23 12.12
C LYS A 174 27.97 -33.91 12.55
N MET A 175 27.74 -32.86 13.36
CA MET A 175 26.42 -32.43 13.89
C MET A 175 25.54 -33.57 14.43
N VAL A 176 26.15 -34.62 15.00
CA VAL A 176 25.40 -35.73 15.61
C VAL A 176 25.14 -35.37 17.07
N PRO A 177 23.88 -35.29 17.51
CA PRO A 177 23.57 -35.00 18.90
C PRO A 177 24.10 -36.13 19.78
N VAL A 178 24.86 -35.77 20.81
CA VAL A 178 25.27 -36.70 21.87
C VAL A 178 24.39 -36.39 23.08
N GLU A 179 23.93 -37.40 23.79
CA GLU A 179 23.08 -37.19 24.97
C GLU A 179 23.79 -36.28 25.98
N GLY A 180 23.10 -35.21 26.40
CA GLY A 180 23.57 -34.27 27.42
C GLY A 180 23.50 -32.80 27.03
N ARG A 181 23.85 -31.94 28.00
CA ARG A 181 23.79 -30.48 27.89
C ARG A 181 25.17 -29.89 27.64
N ARG A 182 25.30 -29.03 26.63
CA ARG A 182 26.53 -28.29 26.33
C ARG A 182 26.25 -26.79 26.28
N LYS A 183 27.02 -26.01 27.05
CA LYS A 183 26.99 -24.55 27.00
C LYS A 183 28.01 -24.05 25.98
N VAL A 184 27.56 -23.25 25.03
CA VAL A 184 28.32 -22.76 23.87
C VAL A 184 28.17 -21.24 23.78
N LYS A 185 29.21 -20.54 23.34
CA LYS A 185 29.12 -19.12 23.00
C LYS A 185 29.03 -18.94 21.50
N VAL A 186 27.94 -18.33 21.02
CA VAL A 186 27.70 -18.09 19.59
C VAL A 186 27.62 -16.60 19.31
N ASN A 187 28.13 -16.18 18.15
CA ASN A 187 28.07 -14.80 17.72
C ASN A 187 26.72 -14.51 17.03
N LEU A 188 25.93 -13.57 17.55
CA LEU A 188 24.65 -13.15 16.93
C LEU A 188 24.83 -12.14 15.79
N GLY A 189 26.08 -11.82 15.45
CA GLY A 189 26.43 -10.90 14.39
C GLY A 189 26.90 -9.54 14.92
N GLY A 190 27.39 -8.74 13.97
CA GLY A 190 28.30 -7.63 14.24
C GLY A 190 29.73 -8.12 14.04
N GLY A 191 30.40 -7.61 13.01
CA GLY A 191 31.82 -7.89 12.81
C GLY A 191 32.64 -7.38 13.99
N SER A 192 33.79 -8.00 14.25
CA SER A 192 34.68 -7.56 15.32
C SER A 192 35.01 -6.08 15.15
N ARG A 193 34.78 -5.29 16.20
CA ARG A 193 35.02 -3.85 16.17
C ARG A 193 36.33 -3.57 16.90
N LEU A 194 37.14 -2.65 16.36
CA LEU A 194 38.26 -2.12 17.12
C LEU A 194 37.74 -1.05 18.08
N ASN A 195 38.08 -1.18 19.35
CA ASN A 195 37.90 -0.12 20.33
C ASN A 195 38.92 1.00 20.10
N GLU A 196 38.70 2.15 20.74
CA GLU A 196 39.58 3.33 20.68
C GLU A 196 41.02 3.04 21.13
N GLU A 197 41.21 1.96 21.89
CA GLU A 197 42.50 1.44 22.37
C GLU A 197 43.15 0.42 21.41
N GLY A 198 42.57 0.17 20.23
CA GLY A 198 43.08 -0.78 19.24
C GLY A 198 42.75 -2.26 19.51
N ASN A 199 42.00 -2.55 20.58
CA ASN A 199 41.59 -3.91 20.95
C ASN A 199 40.41 -4.41 20.10
N VAL A 200 40.47 -5.66 19.65
CA VAL A 200 39.41 -6.31 18.88
C VAL A 200 38.32 -6.81 19.82
N VAL A 201 37.19 -6.12 19.85
CA VAL A 201 35.99 -6.59 20.57
C VAL A 201 35.21 -7.52 19.67
N PRO A 202 35.02 -8.80 20.07
CA PRO A 202 34.18 -9.72 19.33
C PRO A 202 32.76 -9.17 19.23
N GLY A 203 32.00 -9.62 18.22
CA GLY A 203 30.59 -9.26 18.07
C GLY A 203 29.75 -9.62 19.31
N ARG A 204 28.43 -9.37 19.25
CA ARG A 204 27.55 -9.72 20.37
C ARG A 204 27.50 -11.24 20.53
N MET A 205 28.22 -11.76 21.51
CA MET A 205 28.22 -13.18 21.89
C MET A 205 27.08 -13.42 22.89
N ILE A 206 26.32 -14.50 22.70
CA ILE A 206 25.35 -14.98 23.69
C ILE A 206 25.70 -16.41 24.07
N ASP A 207 25.44 -16.70 25.34
CA ASP A 207 25.53 -18.03 25.91
C ASP A 207 24.29 -18.83 25.48
N ILE A 208 24.51 -19.91 24.74
CA ILE A 208 23.49 -20.81 24.22
C ILE A 208 23.70 -22.18 24.86
N ILE A 209 22.61 -22.85 25.23
CA ILE A 209 22.63 -24.23 25.71
C ILE A 209 22.08 -25.13 24.62
N VAL A 210 22.84 -26.14 24.23
CA VAL A 210 22.39 -27.18 23.30
C VAL A 210 22.16 -28.44 24.11
N GLU A 211 20.92 -28.94 24.10
CA GLU A 211 20.52 -30.17 24.77
C GLU A 211 19.96 -31.12 23.71
N ASN A 212 20.66 -32.23 23.50
CA ASN A 212 20.35 -33.18 22.43
C ASN A 212 20.31 -32.47 21.05
N ASP A 213 19.11 -32.31 20.45
CA ASP A 213 18.92 -31.61 19.17
C ASP A 213 18.39 -30.17 19.33
N GLU A 214 17.92 -29.80 20.51
CA GLU A 214 17.27 -28.51 20.76
C GLU A 214 18.28 -27.45 21.22
N VAL A 215 18.00 -26.20 20.86
CA VAL A 215 18.87 -25.06 21.13
C VAL A 215 18.11 -24.06 21.99
N TYR A 216 18.72 -23.63 23.09
CA TYR A 216 18.12 -22.74 24.08
C TYR A 216 18.98 -21.49 24.27
N ILE A 217 18.35 -20.31 24.31
CA ILE A 217 19.01 -19.09 24.77
C ILE A 217 18.96 -19.06 26.28
N LEU A 218 20.11 -18.77 26.90
CA LEU A 218 20.19 -18.45 28.32
C LEU A 218 20.00 -16.95 28.52
N ASP A 219 18.88 -16.55 29.11
CA ASP A 219 18.64 -15.17 29.49
C ASP A 219 19.43 -14.82 30.78
N PRO A 220 19.80 -13.55 31.05
CA PRO A 220 20.50 -13.18 32.29
C PRO A 220 19.72 -13.50 33.57
N SER A 221 18.41 -13.68 33.46
CA SER A 221 17.50 -14.16 34.51
C SER A 221 17.66 -15.65 34.85
N GLY A 222 18.34 -16.41 34.00
CA GLY A 222 18.49 -17.86 34.12
C GLY A 222 17.40 -18.68 33.43
N GLU A 223 16.41 -18.03 32.79
CA GLU A 223 15.38 -18.70 32.02
C GLU A 223 15.91 -19.24 30.68
N LEU A 224 15.41 -20.40 30.26
CA LEU A 224 15.77 -21.07 29.01
C LEU A 224 14.65 -20.89 28.00
N HIS A 225 14.92 -20.16 26.91
CA HIS A 225 13.99 -19.99 25.82
C HIS A 225 14.38 -20.87 24.63
N LEU A 226 13.46 -21.72 24.18
CA LEU A 226 13.64 -22.55 22.99
C LEU A 226 13.81 -21.66 21.74
N LEU A 227 14.92 -21.83 21.04
CA LEU A 227 15.19 -21.20 19.75
C LEU A 227 14.70 -22.12 18.64
N ASP A 228 13.52 -21.80 18.11
CA ASP A 228 12.99 -22.48 16.93
C ASP A 228 12.66 -21.48 15.81
N THR A 229 12.61 -21.95 14.56
CA THR A 229 12.21 -21.14 13.40
C THR A 229 10.79 -20.59 13.54
N ASP A 230 9.95 -21.27 14.31
CA ASP A 230 8.56 -20.88 14.56
C ASP A 230 8.43 -19.69 15.55
N SER A 231 9.53 -19.34 16.23
CA SER A 231 9.59 -18.12 17.06
C SER A 231 9.68 -16.83 16.23
N ALA A 232 9.93 -16.92 14.92
CA ALA A 232 10.00 -15.77 14.03
C ALA A 232 8.60 -15.15 13.78
N ILE A 233 8.50 -13.82 13.89
CA ILE A 233 7.24 -13.10 13.71
C ILE A 233 6.80 -13.18 12.24
N SER A 234 5.73 -13.94 11.96
CA SER A 234 5.19 -14.09 10.61
C SER A 234 4.64 -12.78 10.05
N PRO A 235 4.82 -12.52 8.73
CA PRO A 235 4.32 -11.30 8.11
C PRO A 235 2.79 -11.35 8.04
N ALA A 236 2.12 -10.40 8.69
CA ALA A 236 0.66 -10.32 8.74
C ALA A 236 0.17 -8.93 8.37
N VAL A 237 -0.78 -8.85 7.45
CA VAL A 237 -1.38 -7.59 6.97
C VAL A 237 -2.10 -6.85 8.10
N SER A 238 -2.59 -7.57 9.12
CA SER A 238 -3.22 -7.01 10.32
C SER A 238 -2.24 -6.26 11.25
N ARG A 239 -0.92 -6.47 11.09
CA ARG A 239 0.13 -5.81 11.88
C ARG A 239 0.66 -4.54 11.21
N THR A 240 0.10 -4.11 10.06
CA THR A 240 0.46 -2.80 9.50
C THR A 240 -0.17 -1.69 10.35
N TRP A 241 0.53 -0.56 10.50
CA TRP A 241 0.14 0.49 11.45
C TRP A 241 -1.28 1.00 11.18
N PHE A 242 -1.67 1.05 9.91
CA PHE A 242 -2.97 1.54 9.49
C PHE A 242 -4.11 0.56 9.78
N VAL A 243 -3.90 -0.73 9.54
CA VAL A 243 -4.91 -1.77 9.83
C VAL A 243 -5.04 -1.95 11.34
N ALA A 244 -3.93 -1.94 12.08
CA ALA A 244 -3.94 -1.95 13.53
C ALA A 244 -4.63 -0.71 14.12
N LEU A 245 -4.41 0.48 13.55
CA LEU A 245 -5.07 1.72 13.97
C LEU A 245 -6.56 1.70 13.65
N LEU A 246 -6.97 1.20 12.47
CA LEU A 246 -8.38 1.04 12.13
C LEU A 246 -9.07 0.03 13.03
N ILE A 247 -8.45 -1.12 13.29
CA ILE A 247 -8.99 -2.13 14.20
C ILE A 247 -9.04 -1.56 15.63
N GLY A 248 -8.04 -0.81 16.08
CA GLY A 248 -8.02 -0.15 17.38
C GLY A 248 -9.10 0.92 17.52
N ALA A 249 -9.28 1.76 16.50
CA ALA A 249 -10.34 2.77 16.44
C ALA A 249 -11.73 2.12 16.39
N PHE A 250 -11.88 1.05 15.61
CA PHE A 250 -13.12 0.29 15.51
C PHE A 250 -13.45 -0.44 16.82
N ARG A 251 -12.46 -1.06 17.49
CA ARG A 251 -12.62 -1.66 18.83
C ARG A 251 -13.03 -0.63 19.88
N ARG A 252 -12.47 0.58 19.81
CA ARG A 252 -12.84 1.69 20.71
C ARG A 252 -14.26 2.20 20.49
N VAL A 253 -14.77 2.13 19.25
CA VAL A 253 -16.14 2.53 18.88
C VAL A 253 -17.17 1.42 19.12
N THR A 254 -16.77 0.14 19.01
CA THR A 254 -17.69 -1.01 19.13
C THR A 254 -17.73 -1.66 20.51
N GLY A 255 -16.98 -1.15 21.49
CA GLY A 255 -17.10 -1.55 22.90
C GLY A 255 -16.95 -3.05 23.17
N ARG A 256 -16.26 -3.79 22.29
CA ARG A 256 -16.12 -5.24 22.41
C ARG A 256 -14.78 -5.57 23.05
N GLN A 257 -14.81 -5.60 24.37
CA GLN A 257 -13.80 -6.18 25.24
C GLN A 257 -13.93 -7.72 25.11
N THR A 258 -13.20 -8.32 24.18
CA THR A 258 -12.89 -9.76 24.23
C THR A 258 -11.49 -9.89 24.81
N ASP A 259 -11.43 -9.80 26.14
CA ASP A 259 -10.49 -10.53 26.98
C ASP A 259 -11.38 -11.29 27.96
N ARG A 260 -11.31 -12.63 27.90
CA ARG A 260 -11.84 -13.66 28.82
C ARG A 260 -12.26 -14.88 27.98
N GLN A 261 -11.27 -15.57 27.42
CA GLN A 261 -11.36 -17.01 27.18
C GLN A 261 -9.98 -17.59 26.84
N ASP A 262 -8.96 -17.30 27.66
CA ASP A 262 -7.68 -18.04 27.65
C ASP A 262 -7.07 -18.13 29.07
N ASP A 263 -7.60 -17.40 30.07
CA ASP A 263 -7.09 -17.39 31.46
C ASP A 263 -7.88 -18.28 32.45
N ASP A 264 -9.06 -18.78 32.07
CA ASP A 264 -9.94 -19.57 32.96
C ASP A 264 -9.65 -21.10 32.93
N GLU A 265 -8.86 -21.60 31.98
CA GLU A 265 -8.42 -23.02 31.98
C GLU A 265 -7.16 -23.26 32.82
N LYS A 266 -6.45 -22.20 33.23
CA LYS A 266 -5.20 -22.32 34.00
C LYS A 266 -5.38 -22.15 35.52
N SER A 267 -6.54 -21.64 35.94
CA SER A 267 -6.84 -21.36 37.35
C SER A 267 -7.48 -22.55 38.08
N GLU A 268 -8.09 -23.51 37.37
CA GLU A 268 -8.64 -24.73 37.99
C GLU A 268 -7.59 -25.83 38.25
N GLU A 269 -6.44 -25.81 37.56
CA GLU A 269 -5.36 -26.79 37.76
C GLU A 269 -4.38 -26.41 38.89
N GLU A 270 -4.25 -25.12 39.23
CA GLU A 270 -3.38 -24.67 40.32
C GLU A 270 -4.03 -24.80 41.72
N GLU A 271 -5.36 -24.79 41.82
CA GLU A 271 -6.06 -24.93 43.12
C GLU A 271 -6.11 -26.39 43.61
N ILE A 272 -5.94 -27.38 42.71
CA ILE A 272 -5.94 -28.81 43.06
C ILE A 272 -4.57 -29.29 43.55
N GLN A 273 -3.46 -28.63 43.19
CA GLN A 273 -2.10 -29.04 43.60
C GLN A 273 -1.64 -28.41 44.93
N LEU A 274 -2.23 -27.29 45.36
CA LEU A 274 -1.87 -26.61 46.61
C LEU A 274 -2.50 -27.24 47.87
N ALA A 275 -3.44 -28.19 47.70
CA ALA A 275 -4.09 -28.90 48.82
C ALA A 275 -3.33 -30.16 49.29
N THR A 276 -2.26 -30.57 48.62
CA THR A 276 -1.58 -31.86 48.86
C THR A 276 -0.25 -31.80 49.60
N ASP A 277 0.28 -30.64 49.98
CA ASP A 277 1.58 -30.59 50.69
C ASP A 277 1.59 -29.52 51.81
N VAL A 278 0.78 -29.76 52.85
CA VAL A 278 0.94 -29.09 54.15
C VAL A 278 0.91 -30.15 55.26
N SER A 279 2.07 -30.76 55.47
CA SER A 279 2.43 -31.41 56.74
C SER A 279 3.95 -31.49 56.85
N ASP A 280 4.60 -30.46 57.38
CA ASP A 280 5.24 -30.53 58.70
C ASP A 280 6.16 -29.33 59.01
N SER A 281 6.08 -28.94 60.29
CA SER A 281 7.10 -28.22 61.07
C SER A 281 7.40 -26.76 60.68
N SER A 282 6.78 -25.78 61.32
CA SER A 282 7.07 -25.23 62.66
C SER A 282 8.27 -24.28 62.74
N SER A 283 7.94 -23.01 62.96
CA SER A 283 8.35 -22.19 64.10
C SER A 283 9.05 -20.86 63.76
N SER A 284 8.49 -19.81 64.39
CA SER A 284 9.19 -18.64 64.93
C SER A 284 9.79 -17.64 63.90
N GLY A 285 9.39 -16.37 63.84
CA GLY A 285 8.69 -15.57 64.82
C GLY A 285 8.38 -14.16 64.30
N ARG A 286 7.35 -13.61 64.95
CA ARG A 286 6.74 -12.27 64.94
C ARG A 286 7.75 -11.11 64.94
N VAL A 287 7.43 -10.00 64.26
CA VAL A 287 7.17 -8.64 64.81
C VAL A 287 6.96 -7.63 63.65
N THR A 288 5.74 -7.10 63.57
CA THR A 288 5.42 -5.72 63.10
C THR A 288 5.08 -4.90 64.37
N PRO A 289 4.72 -3.59 64.35
CA PRO A 289 4.54 -2.63 63.24
C PRO A 289 5.04 -1.20 63.61
N SER A 290 4.55 -0.20 62.86
CA SER A 290 4.39 1.23 63.21
C SER A 290 5.31 2.13 62.36
N GLY A 291 4.86 3.23 61.78
CA GLY A 291 3.59 3.95 61.88
C GLY A 291 3.65 5.15 60.94
N ALA A 292 2.49 5.76 60.73
CA ALA A 292 2.21 6.84 59.79
C ALA A 292 3.00 8.12 60.05
N SER A 293 3.22 8.93 59.01
CA SER A 293 2.54 10.23 58.87
C SER A 293 3.01 11.00 57.62
N GLU A 294 2.00 11.45 56.90
CA GLU A 294 1.91 12.45 55.83
C GLU A 294 2.45 13.84 56.27
N VAL A 295 2.94 14.68 55.33
CA VAL A 295 2.79 16.17 55.25
C VAL A 295 3.59 16.73 54.05
N GLU A 296 3.00 17.76 53.44
CA GLU A 296 3.22 18.43 52.15
C GLU A 296 4.56 19.20 51.96
N GLY A 297 4.87 19.55 50.68
CA GLY A 297 6.09 20.28 50.22
C GLY A 297 6.08 21.80 50.50
N PRO A 298 6.64 22.69 49.64
CA PRO A 298 7.51 22.53 48.47
C PRO A 298 8.81 23.40 48.56
N THR A 299 9.78 23.22 47.65
CA THR A 299 10.49 24.29 46.88
C THR A 299 11.82 23.84 46.27
N SER A 300 11.97 24.16 44.97
CA SER A 300 13.16 24.70 44.29
C SER A 300 14.53 24.03 44.52
N LEU A 301 15.13 23.49 43.45
CA LEU A 301 16.46 23.92 42.99
C LEU A 301 16.70 23.54 41.51
N LYS A 302 17.07 24.56 40.72
CA LYS A 302 17.53 24.50 39.34
C LYS A 302 18.95 23.93 39.24
N ALA A 303 19.20 23.07 38.26
CA ALA A 303 20.45 22.92 37.50
C ALA A 303 20.12 22.04 36.28
N GLY A 304 20.51 22.28 35.03
CA GLY A 304 21.46 23.19 34.43
C GLY A 304 21.81 22.54 33.09
N HIS A 305 21.17 22.97 32.00
CA HIS A 305 21.49 22.49 30.65
C HIS A 305 22.86 23.03 30.23
N VAL A 306 23.82 22.13 30.02
CA VAL A 306 25.11 22.47 29.40
C VAL A 306 25.02 22.22 27.90
N ALA A 307 25.16 23.31 27.14
CA ALA A 307 25.36 23.31 25.70
C ALA A 307 26.82 22.93 25.39
N ALA A 308 27.03 21.94 24.52
CA ALA A 308 28.35 21.63 23.97
C ALA A 308 28.44 22.14 22.53
N ALA A 309 29.31 23.12 22.33
CA ALA A 309 29.60 23.75 21.06
C ALA A 309 30.76 23.05 20.33
N LYS A 310 30.58 22.91 19.00
CA LYS A 310 31.57 23.20 17.94
C LYS A 310 32.83 22.32 17.80
N ALA A 311 32.85 21.50 16.75
CA ALA A 311 34.02 21.18 15.91
C ALA A 311 33.52 20.38 14.68
N GLY A 312 33.95 20.51 13.45
CA GLY A 312 34.96 21.31 12.78
C GLY A 312 34.93 20.85 11.32
N GLY A 313 34.57 21.75 10.39
CA GLY A 313 34.44 21.42 8.98
C GLY A 313 35.80 21.20 8.31
N ARG A 314 36.00 20.04 7.66
CA ARG A 314 37.15 19.79 6.78
C ARG A 314 36.71 19.87 5.31
N ARG A 315 37.06 21.00 4.70
CA ARG A 315 36.90 21.34 3.28
C ARG A 315 37.95 20.59 2.46
N ARG A 316 37.55 19.62 1.61
CA ARG A 316 38.45 18.99 0.64
C ARG A 316 38.62 19.89 -0.58
N LYS A 317 39.87 20.16 -0.96
CA LYS A 317 40.26 20.89 -2.17
C LYS A 317 39.98 20.03 -3.41
N ALA A 318 39.33 20.62 -4.40
CA ALA A 318 39.17 20.02 -5.72
C ALA A 318 40.46 20.19 -6.53
N VAL A 319 40.97 19.09 -7.09
CA VAL A 319 42.08 19.07 -8.05
C VAL A 319 41.47 19.20 -9.45
N LYS A 320 41.88 20.23 -10.20
CA LYS A 320 41.53 20.45 -11.60
C LYS A 320 42.52 19.67 -12.47
N LYS A 321 42.05 18.65 -13.19
CA LYS A 321 42.86 17.98 -14.23
C LYS A 321 42.92 18.88 -15.46
N ARG A 322 44.14 19.05 -15.99
CA ARG A 322 44.42 19.55 -17.33
C ARG A 322 44.07 18.49 -18.36
#